data_AF-A0A934M0U6-F1
#
_entry.id   AF-A0A934M0U6-F1
#
_cell.length_a   1.000
_cell.length_b   1.000
_cell.length_c   1.000
_cell.angle_alpha   90.00
_cell.angle_beta   90.00
_cell.angle_gamma   90.00
#
_symmetry.space_group_name_H-M   'P 1'
#
loop_
_entity.id
_entity.type
_entity.pdbx_description
1 polymer ?
#
loop_
_entity_poly.entity_id
_entity_poly.type
_entity_poly.pdbx_seq_one_letter_code
_entity_poly.pdbx_strand_id
1 'polypeptide(L)'
;MTQQNPKTDSADHPSQLPPDDYSILPHRDHVTQEAIPFILADYGDDGAFSEQQVSTLAERHNLSETQLRELSRLVGYSLDIDTEANLIKITRSKVQRRLNSSRLPKVRGDNSLDATEANALFKSLGLVVSVVEDLGDSERNDASETVANEPPNTTTISLDKARRVLQPDDRRKERDSRRLLVVESCCYVALDAGWPITYTTDSSVEKNQRGGRLIALIKDVIGMVSHKGHVASVHTLKADIEMVRSRLEMRGELP
;
A
#
# COMPACT_ATOMS: atom_id res chain seq x y z
N MET A 1 -70.62 -18.30 -22.21
CA MET A 1 -70.57 -17.23 -21.18
C MET A 1 -69.91 -17.81 -19.95
N THR A 2 -68.62 -17.56 -19.76
CA THR A 2 -67.94 -17.84 -18.49
C THR A 2 -66.83 -16.80 -18.33
N GLN A 3 -66.89 -16.10 -17.20
CA GLN A 3 -66.16 -14.88 -16.89
C GLN A 3 -64.66 -15.12 -16.68
N GLN A 4 -63.84 -14.21 -17.22
CA GLN A 4 -62.46 -14.03 -16.81
C GLN A 4 -62.43 -13.29 -15.47
N ASN A 5 -61.69 -13.83 -14.50
CA ASN A 5 -61.28 -13.08 -13.31
C ASN A 5 -59.85 -12.56 -13.52
N PRO A 6 -59.55 -11.29 -13.21
CA PRO A 6 -58.26 -10.69 -13.46
C PRO A 6 -57.22 -11.10 -12.40
N LYS A 7 -55.98 -11.30 -12.86
CA LYS A 7 -54.80 -11.41 -12.01
C LYS A 7 -54.58 -10.08 -11.30
N THR A 8 -54.63 -10.09 -9.98
CA THR A 8 -54.15 -9.02 -9.12
C THR A 8 -52.63 -8.90 -9.25
N ASP A 9 -52.20 -7.78 -9.83
CA ASP A 9 -50.87 -7.22 -9.68
C ASP A 9 -50.63 -6.90 -8.21
N SER A 10 -49.62 -7.53 -7.62
CA SER A 10 -49.09 -7.16 -6.31
C SER A 10 -47.70 -6.57 -6.50
N ALA A 11 -47.71 -5.25 -6.65
CA ALA A 11 -46.79 -4.28 -6.09
C ALA A 11 -45.28 -4.57 -6.13
N ASP A 12 -44.62 -3.78 -6.98
CA ASP A 12 -43.28 -3.24 -6.82
C ASP A 12 -42.80 -3.19 -5.36
N HIS A 13 -41.88 -4.09 -5.02
CA HIS A 13 -40.85 -3.74 -4.05
C HIS A 13 -39.81 -2.92 -4.80
N PRO A 14 -39.54 -1.65 -4.39
CA PRO A 14 -38.41 -0.93 -4.94
C PRO A 14 -37.18 -1.76 -4.62
N SER A 15 -36.51 -2.19 -5.69
CA SER A 15 -35.22 -2.84 -5.64
C SER A 15 -34.30 -1.85 -4.93
N GLN A 16 -34.08 -2.05 -3.63
CA GLN A 16 -33.01 -1.36 -2.93
C GLN A 16 -31.75 -1.74 -3.68
N LEU A 17 -31.19 -0.76 -4.41
CA LEU A 17 -29.84 -0.85 -4.94
C LEU A 17 -28.98 -1.41 -3.81
N PRO A 18 -28.18 -2.47 -4.05
CA PRO A 18 -27.31 -3.00 -3.02
C PRO A 18 -26.54 -1.82 -2.43
N PRO A 19 -26.48 -1.67 -1.09
CA PRO A 19 -25.78 -0.55 -0.49
C PRO A 19 -24.38 -0.52 -1.08
N ASP A 20 -23.99 0.62 -1.65
CA ASP A 20 -22.69 0.77 -2.29
C ASP A 20 -21.62 0.20 -1.35
N ASP A 21 -20.84 -0.76 -1.85
CA ASP A 21 -19.86 -1.46 -1.04
C ASP A 21 -18.64 -0.55 -0.84
N TYR A 22 -18.78 0.38 0.11
CA TYR A 22 -17.79 1.40 0.40
C TYR A 22 -16.43 0.77 0.66
N SER A 23 -15.41 1.33 0.01
CA SER A 23 -14.03 0.92 0.19
C SER A 23 -13.24 2.12 0.70
N ILE A 24 -12.40 1.89 1.70
CA ILE A 24 -11.40 2.86 2.14
C ILE A 24 -10.01 2.38 1.72
N LEU A 25 -9.08 3.32 1.63
CA LEU A 25 -7.68 3.09 1.25
C LEU A 25 -6.74 3.69 2.31
N PRO A 26 -6.75 3.19 3.56
CA PRO A 26 -5.78 3.65 4.55
C PRO A 26 -4.35 3.37 4.12
N HIS A 27 -3.47 4.32 4.39
CA HIS A 27 -2.03 4.15 4.31
C HIS A 27 -1.51 3.29 5.48
N ARG A 28 -0.59 2.35 5.23
CA ARG A 28 0.11 1.60 6.29
C ARG A 28 1.59 1.39 5.97
N ASP A 29 2.48 1.80 6.86
CA ASP A 29 3.93 1.67 6.64
C ASP A 29 4.50 0.28 6.98
N HIS A 30 3.87 -0.46 7.91
CA HIS A 30 4.50 -1.62 8.54
C HIS A 30 4.22 -2.97 7.86
N VAL A 31 4.29 -3.00 6.54
CA VAL A 31 3.53 -4.03 5.82
C VAL A 31 4.28 -5.34 5.59
N THR A 32 5.62 -5.39 5.61
CA THR A 32 6.33 -6.67 5.58
C THR A 32 7.69 -6.62 6.30
N GLN A 33 8.05 -7.70 7.01
CA GLN A 33 9.41 -7.89 7.55
C GLN A 33 10.48 -8.00 6.45
N GLU A 34 10.05 -8.26 5.21
CA GLU A 34 10.91 -8.38 4.02
C GLU A 34 11.09 -7.04 3.27
N ALA A 35 10.48 -5.95 3.74
CA ALA A 35 10.64 -4.63 3.14
C ALA A 35 12.09 -4.13 3.29
N ILE A 36 12.55 -3.36 2.30
CA ILE A 36 13.85 -2.71 2.39
C ILE A 36 13.72 -1.62 3.46
N PRO A 37 14.61 -1.58 4.47
CA PRO A 37 14.53 -0.58 5.53
C PRO A 37 15.05 0.76 5.00
N PHE A 38 14.24 1.47 4.22
CA PHE A 38 14.58 2.78 3.71
C PHE A 38 14.75 3.79 4.85
N ILE A 39 15.65 4.76 4.63
CA ILE A 39 15.76 5.93 5.48
C ILE A 39 14.59 6.83 5.09
N LEU A 40 13.68 7.08 6.04
CA LEU A 40 12.55 7.98 5.84
C LEU A 40 12.86 9.30 6.56
N ALA A 41 12.72 10.42 5.86
CA ALA A 41 12.96 11.77 6.37
C ALA A 41 12.11 12.78 5.57
N ASP A 42 11.97 13.99 6.10
CA ASP A 42 11.44 15.13 5.34
C ASP A 42 12.53 15.59 4.37
N TYR A 43 12.46 15.11 3.13
CA TYR A 43 13.49 15.35 2.11
C TYR A 43 13.23 16.62 1.30
N GLY A 44 11.95 16.99 1.13
CA GLY A 44 11.54 18.17 0.38
C GLY A 44 12.24 18.33 -0.98
N ASP A 45 12.57 19.58 -1.32
CA ASP A 45 13.26 19.93 -2.57
C ASP A 45 14.79 19.66 -2.55
N ASP A 46 15.34 19.38 -1.37
CA ASP A 46 16.77 19.07 -1.18
C ASP A 46 17.11 17.65 -1.71
N GLY A 47 16.13 16.74 -1.64
CA GLY A 47 16.23 15.38 -2.15
C GLY A 47 17.00 14.42 -1.24
N ALA A 48 17.06 13.15 -1.64
CA ALA A 48 17.57 12.06 -0.81
C ALA A 48 19.11 11.90 -0.79
N PHE A 49 19.83 12.54 -1.71
CA PHE A 49 21.26 12.34 -1.89
C PHE A 49 22.07 13.55 -1.43
N SER A 50 23.17 13.27 -0.72
CA SER A 50 24.24 14.24 -0.46
C SER A 50 25.05 14.56 -1.72
N GLU A 51 25.75 15.69 -1.71
CA GLU A 51 26.68 16.11 -2.78
C GLU A 51 27.74 15.06 -3.13
N GLN A 52 28.23 14.33 -2.11
CA GLN A 52 29.20 13.26 -2.30
C GLN A 52 28.58 12.05 -3.02
N GLN A 53 27.33 11.70 -2.70
CA GLN A 53 26.60 10.63 -3.36
C GLN A 53 26.27 11.00 -4.82
N VAL A 54 25.89 12.26 -5.08
CA VAL A 54 25.70 12.78 -6.44
C VAL A 54 26.98 12.63 -7.25
N SER A 55 28.11 13.10 -6.74
CA SER A 55 29.41 12.95 -7.43
C SER A 55 29.75 11.49 -7.71
N THR A 56 29.53 10.60 -6.72
CA THR A 56 29.80 9.16 -6.86
C THR A 56 28.94 8.51 -7.94
N LEU A 57 27.65 8.85 -8.00
CA LEU A 57 26.73 8.33 -9.02
C LEU A 57 27.07 8.88 -10.41
N ALA A 58 27.49 10.16 -10.50
CA ALA A 58 27.85 10.80 -11.76
C ALA A 58 29.02 10.08 -12.43
N GLU A 59 30.09 9.86 -11.67
CA GLU A 59 31.28 9.15 -12.14
C GLU A 59 30.96 7.71 -12.54
N ARG A 60 30.21 6.99 -11.69
CA ARG A 60 29.98 5.57 -11.88
C ARG A 60 29.01 5.26 -13.02
N HIS A 61 27.98 6.08 -13.18
CA HIS A 61 26.89 5.81 -14.11
C HIS A 61 26.91 6.72 -15.33
N ASN A 62 27.87 7.64 -15.45
CA ASN A 62 27.96 8.62 -16.54
C ASN A 62 26.62 9.34 -16.75
N LEU A 63 26.08 9.86 -15.66
CA LEU A 63 24.89 10.70 -15.60
C LEU A 63 25.32 12.14 -15.29
N SER A 64 24.63 13.11 -15.87
CA SER A 64 24.88 14.52 -15.54
C SER A 64 24.46 14.83 -14.10
N GLU A 65 25.09 15.85 -13.52
CA GLU A 65 24.73 16.33 -12.19
C GLU A 65 23.25 16.75 -12.12
N THR A 66 22.73 17.41 -13.16
CA THR A 66 21.32 17.79 -13.27
C THR A 66 20.39 16.59 -13.18
N GLN A 67 20.67 15.51 -13.91
CA GLN A 67 19.90 14.27 -13.85
C GLN A 67 19.93 13.62 -12.47
N LEU A 68 21.07 13.70 -11.78
CA LEU A 68 21.22 13.11 -10.44
C LEU A 68 20.58 13.94 -9.34
N ARG A 69 20.56 15.27 -9.47
CA ARG A 69 19.77 16.13 -8.57
C ARG A 69 18.29 15.88 -8.75
N GLU A 70 17.83 15.68 -9.99
CA GLU A 70 16.44 15.30 -10.23
C GLU A 70 16.14 13.90 -9.66
N LEU A 71 17.02 12.92 -9.87
CA LEU A 71 16.89 11.61 -9.25
C LEU A 71 16.81 11.72 -7.71
N SER A 72 17.65 12.56 -7.12
CA SER A 72 17.67 12.82 -5.68
C SER A 72 16.31 13.30 -5.18
N ARG A 73 15.69 14.27 -5.86
CA ARG A 73 14.36 14.79 -5.51
C ARG A 73 13.27 13.74 -5.67
N LEU A 74 13.22 13.06 -6.82
CA LEU A 74 12.21 12.03 -7.08
C LEU A 74 12.31 10.87 -6.07
N VAL A 75 13.51 10.50 -5.67
CA VAL A 75 13.73 9.51 -4.60
C VAL A 75 13.35 10.08 -3.23
N GLY A 76 13.67 11.35 -2.95
CA GLY A 76 13.24 12.07 -1.75
C GLY A 76 11.72 12.02 -1.58
N TYR A 77 10.96 12.43 -2.59
CA TYR A 77 9.49 12.37 -2.61
C TYR A 77 8.92 10.95 -2.49
N SER A 78 9.69 9.93 -2.86
CA SER A 78 9.27 8.54 -2.72
C SER A 78 9.48 7.99 -1.30
N LEU A 79 10.39 8.61 -0.54
CA LEU A 79 10.84 8.19 0.79
C LEU A 79 10.49 9.22 1.86
N ASP A 80 9.67 10.20 1.52
CA ASP A 80 9.22 11.20 2.47
C ASP A 80 8.33 10.54 3.53
N ILE A 81 8.36 11.11 4.73
CA ILE A 81 7.56 10.67 5.86
C ILE A 81 6.06 10.87 5.61
N ASP A 82 5.70 11.83 4.75
CA ASP A 82 4.31 12.09 4.36
C ASP A 82 3.87 11.33 3.10
N THR A 83 4.78 10.59 2.45
CA THR A 83 4.45 9.84 1.24
C THR A 83 3.45 8.72 1.55
N GLU A 84 2.22 8.86 1.05
CA GLU A 84 1.19 7.83 1.13
C GLU A 84 1.42 6.67 0.13
N ALA A 85 2.58 6.00 0.19
CA ALA A 85 2.96 4.95 -0.77
C ALA A 85 2.14 3.65 -0.64
N ASN A 86 1.68 3.33 0.58
CA ASN A 86 1.14 2.02 0.92
C ASN A 86 -0.36 2.05 1.19
N LEU A 87 -1.14 2.36 0.15
CA LEU A 87 -2.59 2.39 0.21
C LEU A 87 -3.16 0.97 0.14
N ILE A 88 -3.92 0.59 1.17
CA ILE A 88 -4.48 -0.75 1.24
C ILE A 88 -6.00 -0.73 1.24
N LYS A 89 -6.59 -1.44 0.29
CA LYS A 89 -8.05 -1.54 0.18
C LYS A 89 -8.64 -2.32 1.35
N ILE A 90 -9.61 -1.71 2.02
CA ILE A 90 -10.50 -2.35 2.98
C ILE A 90 -11.94 -2.08 2.54
N THR A 91 -12.69 -3.15 2.31
CA THR A 91 -14.07 -3.07 1.82
C THR A 91 -15.09 -3.34 2.93
N ARG A 92 -16.16 -2.55 2.99
CA ARG A 92 -17.23 -2.62 4.00
C ARG A 92 -17.81 -4.03 4.11
N SER A 93 -18.17 -4.67 3.00
CA SER A 93 -18.76 -6.02 3.00
C SER A 93 -17.86 -7.06 3.66
N LYS A 94 -16.55 -7.01 3.41
CA LYS A 94 -15.57 -7.91 4.04
C LYS A 94 -15.42 -7.64 5.53
N VAL A 95 -15.40 -6.37 5.93
CA VAL A 95 -15.36 -5.96 7.34
C VAL A 95 -16.62 -6.46 8.06
N GLN A 96 -17.80 -6.23 7.50
CA GLN A 96 -19.08 -6.66 8.08
C GLN A 96 -19.17 -8.19 8.18
N ARG A 97 -18.71 -8.91 7.14
CA ARG A 97 -18.62 -10.37 7.17
C ARG A 97 -17.71 -10.87 8.29
N ARG A 98 -16.59 -10.19 8.55
CA ARG A 98 -15.66 -10.56 9.64
C ARG A 98 -16.23 -10.20 11.02
N LEU A 99 -16.92 -9.06 11.15
CA LEU A 99 -17.61 -8.68 12.40
C LEU A 99 -18.63 -9.72 12.84
N ASN A 100 -19.40 -10.25 11.88
CA ASN A 100 -20.46 -11.23 12.11
C ASN A 100 -19.95 -12.68 12.17
N SER A 101 -18.67 -12.92 11.91
CA SER A 101 -18.09 -14.26 11.94
C SER A 101 -17.82 -14.71 13.37
N SER A 102 -18.28 -15.90 13.74
CA SER A 102 -17.92 -16.57 15.00
C SER A 102 -16.44 -16.98 15.07
N ARG A 103 -15.76 -16.99 13.91
CA ARG A 103 -14.33 -17.29 13.79
C ARG A 103 -13.63 -16.11 13.14
N LEU A 104 -12.90 -15.35 13.94
CA LEU A 104 -11.98 -14.35 13.42
C LEU A 104 -10.76 -15.04 12.79
N PRO A 105 -10.12 -14.42 11.79
CA PRO A 105 -8.83 -14.89 11.30
C PRO A 105 -7.86 -15.10 12.48
N LYS A 106 -7.18 -16.25 12.53
CA LYS A 106 -6.12 -16.53 13.53
C LYS A 106 -4.84 -15.73 13.29
N VAL A 107 -4.87 -14.79 12.34
CA VAL A 107 -3.71 -14.02 11.91
C VAL A 107 -3.46 -12.93 12.94
N ARG A 108 -2.19 -12.59 13.19
CA ARG A 108 -1.83 -11.43 14.01
C ARG A 108 -2.52 -10.19 13.43
N GLY A 109 -3.27 -9.50 14.29
CA GLY A 109 -3.89 -8.22 13.97
C GLY A 109 -2.84 -7.16 13.64
N ASP A 110 -3.30 -6.02 13.14
CA ASP A 110 -2.46 -4.85 12.98
C ASP A 110 -2.10 -4.30 14.37
N ASN A 111 -0.88 -4.53 14.84
CA ASN A 111 -0.47 -4.12 16.18
C ASN A 111 -0.23 -2.61 16.31
N SER A 112 -0.10 -1.88 15.19
CA SER A 112 0.03 -0.42 15.16
C SER A 112 -1.30 0.30 15.27
N LEU A 113 -2.40 -0.35 14.86
CA LEU A 113 -3.74 0.23 14.91
C LEU A 113 -4.18 0.47 16.36
N ASP A 114 -4.48 1.72 16.72
CA ASP A 114 -5.06 2.09 18.01
C ASP A 114 -6.61 2.19 17.95
N ALA A 115 -7.26 2.41 19.10
CA ALA A 115 -8.71 2.49 19.16
C ALA A 115 -9.29 3.71 18.43
N THR A 116 -8.56 4.84 18.44
CA THR A 116 -8.98 6.09 17.79
C THR A 116 -9.00 5.91 16.27
N GLU A 117 -7.91 5.37 15.73
CA GLU A 117 -7.77 5.06 14.30
C GLU A 117 -8.80 3.99 13.89
N ALA A 118 -8.97 2.92 14.67
CA ALA A 118 -9.95 1.88 14.38
C ALA A 118 -11.39 2.45 14.30
N ASN A 119 -11.78 3.31 15.24
CA ASN A 119 -13.07 4.00 15.23
C ASN A 119 -13.22 4.90 13.99
N ALA A 120 -12.17 5.63 13.60
CA ALA A 120 -12.18 6.45 12.39
C ALA A 120 -12.37 5.60 11.12
N LEU A 121 -11.73 4.43 11.04
CA LEU A 121 -11.89 3.50 9.91
C LEU A 121 -13.30 2.91 9.83
N PHE A 122 -13.89 2.46 10.95
CA PHE A 122 -15.28 1.98 10.98
C PHE A 122 -16.27 3.07 10.57
N LYS A 123 -16.09 4.29 11.07
CA LYS A 123 -16.90 5.45 10.69
C LYS A 123 -16.81 5.74 9.19
N SER A 124 -15.59 5.69 8.63
CA SER A 124 -15.36 5.89 7.19
C SER A 124 -15.98 4.80 6.32
N LEU A 125 -16.16 3.59 6.86
CA LEU A 125 -16.90 2.49 6.23
C LEU A 125 -18.42 2.57 6.44
N GLY A 126 -18.92 3.58 7.15
CA GLY A 126 -20.34 3.72 7.49
C GLY A 126 -20.84 2.65 8.46
N LEU A 127 -19.96 2.14 9.32
CA LEU A 127 -20.28 1.11 10.33
C LEU A 127 -20.39 1.76 11.72
N VAL A 128 -21.48 1.45 12.42
CA VAL A 128 -21.73 1.95 13.79
C VAL A 128 -21.09 0.98 14.79
N VAL A 129 -19.77 1.12 14.95
CA VAL A 129 -18.93 0.27 15.81
C VAL A 129 -18.14 1.17 16.77
N SER A 130 -18.06 0.76 18.03
CA SER A 130 -17.26 1.41 19.07
C SER A 130 -16.14 0.48 19.51
N VAL A 131 -14.89 0.91 19.38
CA VAL A 131 -13.69 0.14 19.74
C VAL A 131 -13.18 0.61 21.09
N VAL A 132 -12.98 -0.35 22.01
CA VAL A 132 -12.47 -0.12 23.37
C VAL A 132 -11.15 -0.88 23.57
N GLU A 133 -10.17 -0.26 24.24
CA GLU A 133 -8.81 -0.81 24.40
C GLU A 133 -8.77 -2.07 25.29
N ASP A 134 -9.46 -2.03 26.43
CA ASP A 134 -9.61 -3.15 27.34
C ASP A 134 -11.09 -3.50 27.51
N LEU A 135 -11.55 -4.51 26.76
CA LEU A 135 -12.58 -5.39 27.31
C LEU A 135 -11.81 -6.39 28.15
N GLY A 136 -11.65 -6.12 29.45
CA GLY A 136 -11.04 -7.07 30.37
C GLY A 136 -11.64 -8.47 30.17
N ASP A 137 -10.88 -9.53 30.46
CA ASP A 137 -11.23 -10.95 30.27
C ASP A 137 -12.50 -11.43 31.03
N SER A 138 -13.34 -10.53 31.52
CA SER A 138 -14.64 -10.79 32.13
C SER A 138 -15.76 -10.53 31.13
N GLU A 139 -15.88 -11.36 30.09
CA GLU A 139 -17.18 -11.54 29.40
C GLU A 139 -17.19 -12.85 28.59
N ARG A 140 -17.00 -13.96 29.31
CA ARG A 140 -17.93 -15.08 29.15
C ARG A 140 -19.07 -14.83 30.14
N ASN A 141 -20.16 -14.33 29.59
CA ASN A 141 -21.44 -14.04 30.24
C ASN A 141 -21.60 -12.61 30.79
N ASP A 142 -22.79 -12.13 30.51
CA ASP A 142 -23.51 -11.00 31.07
C ASP A 142 -23.24 -9.61 30.50
N ALA A 143 -24.23 -9.23 29.70
CA ALA A 143 -24.62 -7.87 29.40
C ALA A 143 -24.69 -6.99 30.66
N SER A 144 -24.49 -5.69 30.41
CA SER A 144 -24.69 -4.55 31.30
C SER A 144 -23.57 -4.29 32.29
N GLU A 145 -22.68 -3.35 31.95
CA GLU A 145 -22.68 -1.99 32.52
C GLU A 145 -21.34 -1.32 32.23
N THR A 146 -21.27 -0.53 31.16
CA THR A 146 -20.57 0.78 31.07
C THR A 146 -20.58 1.23 29.61
N VAL A 147 -21.47 2.17 29.26
CA VAL A 147 -21.23 3.38 28.42
C VAL A 147 -22.59 4.11 28.36
N ALA A 148 -22.85 4.99 29.31
CA ALA A 148 -23.96 5.93 29.22
C ALA A 148 -23.57 7.02 28.21
N ASN A 149 -23.97 6.83 26.94
CA ASN A 149 -24.14 7.83 25.85
C ASN A 149 -23.87 7.27 24.43
N GLU A 150 -23.89 5.94 24.22
CA GLU A 150 -23.83 5.41 22.85
C GLU A 150 -25.22 5.40 22.18
N PRO A 151 -25.34 5.79 20.90
CA PRO A 151 -26.60 5.77 20.20
C PRO A 151 -27.14 4.34 20.10
N PRO A 152 -28.48 4.15 20.13
CA PRO A 152 -29.08 2.83 20.00
C PRO A 152 -28.63 2.18 18.69
N ASN A 153 -28.11 0.96 18.76
CA ASN A 153 -27.51 0.14 17.69
C ASN A 153 -25.97 0.24 17.49
N THR A 154 -25.23 0.77 18.45
CA THR A 154 -23.76 0.71 18.41
C THR A 154 -23.25 -0.68 18.79
N THR A 155 -22.39 -1.27 17.95
CA THR A 155 -21.73 -2.55 18.27
C THR A 155 -20.39 -2.27 18.94
N THR A 156 -20.26 -2.57 20.22
CA THR A 156 -18.99 -2.44 20.95
C THR A 156 -18.10 -3.66 20.72
N ILE A 157 -16.81 -3.46 20.43
CA ILE A 157 -15.81 -4.53 20.23
C ILE A 157 -14.48 -4.16 20.89
N SER A 158 -13.68 -5.17 21.22
CA SER A 158 -12.30 -4.95 21.70
C SER A 158 -11.38 -4.48 20.57
N LEU A 159 -10.30 -3.79 20.93
CA LEU A 159 -9.23 -3.43 20.01
C LEU A 159 -8.62 -4.66 19.31
N ASP A 160 -8.41 -5.79 20.01
CA ASP A 160 -7.94 -7.03 19.37
C ASP A 160 -8.90 -7.53 18.29
N LYS A 161 -10.22 -7.48 18.55
CA LYS A 161 -11.22 -7.84 17.53
C LYS A 161 -11.20 -6.85 16.36
N ALA A 162 -11.11 -5.54 16.64
CA ALA A 162 -11.01 -4.51 15.61
C ALA A 162 -9.79 -4.74 14.70
N ARG A 163 -8.61 -4.98 15.29
CA ARG A 163 -7.36 -5.28 14.58
C ARG A 163 -7.46 -6.50 13.66
N ARG A 164 -8.27 -7.51 14.00
CA ARG A 164 -8.48 -8.71 13.15
C ARG A 164 -9.56 -8.53 12.08
N VAL A 165 -10.48 -7.60 12.29
CA VAL A 165 -11.60 -7.30 11.39
C VAL A 165 -11.19 -6.31 10.30
N LEU A 166 -10.51 -5.21 10.69
CA LEU A 166 -9.98 -4.15 9.83
C LEU A 166 -8.68 -4.58 9.14
N GLN A 167 -8.71 -5.79 8.59
CA GLN A 167 -7.65 -6.34 7.79
C GLN A 167 -7.85 -5.95 6.32
N PRO A 168 -6.77 -5.85 5.55
CA PRO A 168 -6.85 -5.68 4.12
C PRO A 168 -7.71 -6.70 3.40
N ASP A 169 -8.22 -6.29 2.25
CA ASP A 169 -8.96 -7.12 1.34
C ASP A 169 -8.13 -8.25 0.76
N ASP A 170 -6.86 -7.96 0.51
CA ASP A 170 -5.86 -8.87 -0.03
C ASP A 170 -4.49 -8.57 0.61
N ARG A 171 -4.13 -9.37 1.61
CA ARG A 171 -2.85 -9.25 2.32
C ARG A 171 -1.62 -9.60 1.47
N ARG A 172 -1.80 -10.08 0.24
CA ARG A 172 -0.67 -10.28 -0.70
C ARG A 172 -0.27 -8.97 -1.38
N LYS A 173 -1.17 -8.00 -1.40
CA LYS A 173 -0.98 -6.65 -1.95
C LYS A 173 -0.51 -5.65 -0.90
N GLU A 174 -0.59 -6.04 0.36
CA GLU A 174 0.17 -5.47 1.47
C GLU A 174 1.68 -5.62 1.12
N ARG A 175 2.25 -4.62 0.45
CA ARG A 175 3.70 -4.53 0.18
C ARG A 175 4.12 -3.09 0.30
N ASP A 176 5.29 -2.87 0.88
CA ASP A 176 5.92 -1.56 0.83
C ASP A 176 6.26 -1.20 -0.63
N SER A 177 5.52 -0.23 -1.16
CA SER A 177 5.56 0.23 -2.53
C SER A 177 6.64 1.27 -2.77
N ARG A 178 7.28 1.79 -1.71
CA ARG A 178 8.40 2.75 -1.83
C ARG A 178 9.54 2.22 -2.68
N ARG A 179 9.85 0.92 -2.60
CA ARG A 179 10.85 0.30 -3.49
C ARG A 179 10.48 0.49 -4.97
N LEU A 180 9.21 0.27 -5.31
CA LEU A 180 8.75 0.41 -6.68
C LEU A 180 8.81 1.87 -7.14
N LEU A 181 8.49 2.82 -6.26
CA LEU A 181 8.63 4.26 -6.54
C LEU A 181 10.09 4.66 -6.77
N VAL A 182 11.03 4.20 -5.93
CA VAL A 182 12.47 4.41 -6.13
C VAL A 182 12.95 3.83 -7.47
N VAL A 183 12.48 2.63 -7.84
CA VAL A 183 12.77 2.02 -9.15
C VAL A 183 12.19 2.85 -10.28
N GLU A 184 10.96 3.36 -10.14
CA GLU A 184 10.29 4.23 -11.11
C GLU A 184 11.07 5.53 -11.32
N SER A 185 11.52 6.20 -10.25
CA SER A 185 12.40 7.38 -10.32
C SER A 185 13.71 7.10 -11.06
N CYS A 186 14.34 5.95 -10.82
CA CYS A 186 15.54 5.55 -11.56
C CYS A 186 15.25 5.33 -13.06
N CYS A 187 14.08 4.78 -13.39
CA CYS A 187 13.68 4.56 -14.79
C CYS A 187 13.44 5.88 -15.52
N TYR A 188 12.82 6.86 -14.88
CA TYR A 188 12.61 8.20 -15.44
C TYR A 188 13.94 8.86 -15.82
N VAL A 189 14.89 8.90 -14.88
CA VAL A 189 16.20 9.52 -15.14
C VAL A 189 17.00 8.74 -16.18
N ALA A 190 16.83 7.42 -16.24
CA ALA A 190 17.43 6.60 -17.28
C ALA A 190 16.87 6.93 -18.68
N LEU A 191 15.55 7.14 -18.80
CA LEU A 191 14.92 7.59 -20.05
C LEU A 191 15.45 8.95 -20.50
N ASP A 192 15.53 9.92 -19.59
CA ASP A 192 16.08 11.25 -19.86
C ASP A 192 17.55 11.20 -20.30
N ALA A 193 18.30 10.21 -19.80
CA ALA A 193 19.68 9.95 -20.22
C ALA A 193 19.78 9.15 -21.54
N GLY A 194 18.66 8.84 -22.18
CA GLY A 194 18.58 8.07 -23.43
C GLY A 194 18.86 6.57 -23.26
N TRP A 195 18.71 6.02 -22.05
CA TRP A 195 18.95 4.60 -21.79
C TRP A 195 17.68 3.78 -22.04
N PRO A 196 17.82 2.57 -22.59
CA PRO A 196 16.69 1.67 -22.71
C PRO A 196 16.31 1.09 -21.34
N ILE A 197 15.01 1.06 -21.03
CA ILE A 197 14.47 0.48 -19.79
C ILE A 197 14.46 -1.04 -19.87
N THR A 198 15.63 -1.62 -19.65
CA THR A 198 15.91 -3.06 -19.79
C THR A 198 16.81 -3.58 -18.68
N TYR A 199 16.75 -4.89 -18.43
CA TYR A 199 17.47 -5.59 -17.36
C TYR A 199 18.62 -6.49 -17.87
N THR A 200 18.99 -6.36 -19.14
CA THR A 200 20.08 -7.09 -19.82
C THR A 200 20.66 -6.19 -20.90
N THR A 201 21.35 -5.13 -20.50
CA THR A 201 21.95 -4.17 -21.45
C THR A 201 23.43 -4.43 -21.74
N ASP A 202 24.03 -5.41 -21.08
CA ASP A 202 25.47 -5.65 -21.18
C ASP A 202 25.75 -6.92 -22.00
N SER A 203 26.26 -6.73 -23.22
CA SER A 203 26.62 -7.81 -24.14
C SER A 203 27.79 -8.65 -23.64
N SER A 204 28.51 -8.19 -22.61
CA SER A 204 29.63 -8.91 -21.98
C SER A 204 29.19 -9.95 -20.95
N VAL A 205 27.92 -9.90 -20.52
CA VAL A 205 27.39 -10.75 -19.46
C VAL A 205 26.78 -12.01 -20.09
N GLU A 206 27.13 -13.20 -19.56
CA GLU A 206 26.59 -14.48 -20.04
C GLU A 206 25.06 -14.44 -20.10
N LYS A 207 24.45 -15.11 -21.09
CA LYS A 207 22.99 -15.12 -21.35
C LYS A 207 22.07 -15.44 -20.14
N ASN A 208 22.64 -15.92 -19.03
CA ASN A 208 21.93 -16.27 -17.80
C ASN A 208 22.23 -15.35 -16.60
N GLN A 209 23.17 -14.41 -16.73
CA GLN A 209 23.41 -13.39 -15.71
C GLN A 209 22.59 -12.14 -16.05
N ARG A 210 21.63 -11.82 -15.18
CA ARG A 210 20.77 -10.64 -15.30
C ARG A 210 21.51 -9.44 -14.69
N GLY A 211 21.54 -8.30 -15.38
CA GLY A 211 22.38 -7.16 -14.99
C GLY A 211 22.28 -5.98 -15.95
N GLY A 212 23.30 -5.15 -16.01
CA GLY A 212 23.33 -3.97 -16.88
C GLY A 212 23.11 -2.66 -16.14
N ARG A 213 23.26 -1.57 -16.89
CA ARG A 213 23.45 -0.21 -16.36
C ARG A 213 22.31 0.24 -15.45
N LEU A 214 21.05 0.00 -15.85
CA LEU A 214 19.88 0.36 -15.05
C LEU A 214 19.80 -0.43 -13.73
N ILE A 215 20.05 -1.74 -13.76
CA ILE A 215 20.09 -2.55 -12.53
C ILE A 215 21.19 -2.06 -11.60
N ALA A 216 22.37 -1.71 -12.14
CA ALA A 216 23.48 -1.20 -11.35
C ALA A 216 23.11 0.14 -10.68
N LEU A 217 22.52 1.08 -11.44
CA LEU A 217 22.04 2.35 -10.91
C LEU A 217 21.04 2.13 -9.77
N ILE A 218 20.00 1.33 -9.99
CA ILE A 218 18.96 1.06 -8.99
C ILE A 218 19.57 0.46 -7.72
N LYS A 219 20.50 -0.49 -7.85
CA LYS A 219 21.15 -1.10 -6.69
C LYS A 219 21.95 -0.08 -5.88
N ASP A 220 22.71 0.78 -6.54
CA ASP A 220 23.49 1.81 -5.87
C ASP A 220 22.57 2.83 -5.18
N VAL A 221 21.50 3.27 -5.86
CA VAL A 221 20.50 4.18 -5.28
C VAL A 221 19.84 3.56 -4.04
N ILE A 222 19.32 2.34 -4.15
CA ILE A 222 18.70 1.63 -3.01
C ILE A 222 19.71 1.45 -1.87
N GLY A 223 20.96 1.13 -2.18
CA GLY A 223 22.02 1.02 -1.17
C GLY A 223 22.30 2.35 -0.46
N MET A 224 22.24 3.47 -1.18
CA MET A 224 22.46 4.81 -0.61
C MET A 224 21.33 5.27 0.31
N VAL A 225 20.09 4.88 0.03
CA VAL A 225 18.89 5.36 0.75
C VAL A 225 18.29 4.32 1.69
N SER A 226 18.99 3.22 1.95
CA SER A 226 18.57 2.21 2.92
C SER A 226 19.51 2.12 4.12
N HIS A 227 18.93 1.80 5.27
CA HIS A 227 19.71 1.46 6.45
C HIS A 227 20.63 0.28 6.15
N LYS A 228 21.90 0.38 6.56
CA LYS A 228 22.93 -0.65 6.38
C LYS A 228 23.26 -1.00 4.91
N GLY A 229 22.85 -0.19 3.94
CA GLY A 229 23.17 -0.42 2.53
C GLY A 229 22.53 -1.69 1.96
N HIS A 230 21.28 -1.95 2.33
CA HIS A 230 20.53 -3.06 1.77
C HIS A 230 20.39 -2.92 0.25
N VAL A 231 20.39 -4.07 -0.45
CA VAL A 231 20.25 -4.10 -1.91
C VAL A 231 19.19 -5.12 -2.29
N ALA A 232 18.29 -4.75 -3.20
CA ALA A 232 17.29 -5.65 -3.73
C ALA A 232 17.93 -6.76 -4.59
N SER A 233 17.32 -7.96 -4.58
CA SER A 233 17.75 -9.03 -5.46
C SER A 233 17.54 -8.64 -6.93
N VAL A 234 18.39 -9.12 -7.84
CA VAL A 234 18.25 -8.87 -9.28
C VAL A 234 16.91 -9.37 -9.81
N HIS A 235 16.41 -10.50 -9.28
CA HIS A 235 15.12 -11.04 -9.66
C HIS A 235 13.96 -10.09 -9.29
N THR A 236 14.04 -9.49 -8.09
CA THR A 236 13.08 -8.49 -7.62
C THR A 236 13.12 -7.25 -8.51
N LEU A 237 14.32 -6.71 -8.76
CA LEU A 237 14.49 -5.53 -9.60
C LEU A 237 14.01 -5.75 -11.03
N LYS A 238 14.20 -6.94 -11.59
CA LYS A 238 13.65 -7.30 -12.89
C LYS A 238 12.13 -7.15 -12.91
N ALA A 239 11.44 -7.75 -11.93
CA ALA A 239 9.99 -7.67 -11.85
C ALA A 239 9.50 -6.23 -11.66
N ASP A 240 10.20 -5.45 -10.83
CA ASP A 240 9.88 -4.03 -10.61
C ASP A 240 10.07 -3.21 -11.89
N ILE A 241 11.17 -3.40 -12.62
CA ILE A 241 11.42 -2.75 -13.93
C ILE A 241 10.35 -3.13 -14.95
N GLU A 242 9.93 -4.41 -15.02
CA GLU A 242 8.85 -4.84 -15.92
C GLU A 242 7.51 -4.17 -15.57
N MET A 243 7.20 -4.04 -14.27
CA MET A 243 6.01 -3.33 -13.82
C MET A 243 6.06 -1.84 -14.18
N VAL A 244 7.19 -1.17 -13.94
CA VAL A 244 7.37 0.24 -14.30
C VAL A 244 7.29 0.43 -15.81
N ARG A 245 7.96 -0.42 -16.59
CA ARG A 245 7.92 -0.37 -18.05
C ARG A 245 6.48 -0.45 -18.56
N SER A 246 5.68 -1.39 -18.04
CA SER A 246 4.26 -1.49 -18.39
C SER A 246 3.46 -0.23 -18.04
N ARG A 247 3.75 0.43 -16.91
CA ARG A 247 3.13 1.72 -16.56
C ARG A 247 3.48 2.82 -17.54
N LEU A 248 4.76 2.93 -17.90
CA LEU A 248 5.25 3.92 -18.86
C LEU A 248 4.66 3.69 -20.26
N GLU A 249 4.53 2.42 -20.69
CA GLU A 249 3.84 2.05 -21.94
C GLU A 249 2.38 2.52 -21.92
N MET A 250 1.66 2.27 -20.82
CA MET A 250 0.25 2.70 -20.68
C MET A 250 0.09 4.23 -20.68
N ARG A 251 1.10 4.98 -20.22
CA ARG A 251 1.11 6.45 -20.23
C ARG A 251 1.55 7.04 -21.57
N GLY A 252 2.10 6.23 -22.48
CA GLY A 252 2.68 6.71 -23.74
C GLY A 252 4.03 7.43 -23.55
N GLU A 253 4.74 7.12 -22.47
CA GLU A 253 6.00 7.76 -22.08
C GLU A 253 7.24 6.99 -22.59
N LEU A 254 7.05 5.81 -23.18
CA LEU A 254 8.15 5.10 -23.85
C LEU A 254 8.25 5.52 -25.32
N PRO A 255 9.48 5.81 -25.81
CA PRO A 255 9.73 6.12 -27.22
C PRO A 255 9.59 4.90 -28.14
#